data_AF-A0A7L0NQM6-F1
#
_entry.id   AF-A0A7L0NQM6-F1
#
_cell.length_a   1.000
_cell.length_b   1.000
_cell.length_c   1.000
_cell.angle_alpha   90.00
_cell.angle_beta   90.00
_cell.angle_gamma   90.00
#
_symmetry.space_group_name_H-M   'P 1'
#
loop_
_entity.id
_entity.type
_entity.pdbx_description
1 polymer ?
#
loop_
_entity_poly.entity_id
_entity_poly.type
_entity_poly.pdbx_seq_one_letter_code
_entity_poly.pdbx_strand_id
1 'polypeptide(L)'
;ISLWTVVGAVQALERSVAAHASRLLSLEHRAGSTEKKHLECEKVMGELGSRLESKWTALGNLVQEYGQLQRRLENMENLLKNSNLWILRLPPREEVPKAPMLQKDTAGFSTQEWENLEEWQRELCRKMLAGKSQALALLDNVMSEPALLSRLQGGEVPCSDNEAASKGIPEDP
;
A
#
# COMPACT_ATOMS: atom_id res chain seq x y z
N ILE A 1 -69.69 21.39 -60.41
CA ILE A 1 -69.07 20.25 -59.67
C ILE A 1 -70.05 19.09 -59.75
N SER A 2 -69.63 17.90 -60.21
CA SER A 2 -70.54 16.74 -60.34
C SER A 2 -70.45 15.83 -59.11
N LEU A 3 -71.47 15.01 -58.88
CA LEU A 3 -71.47 13.99 -57.82
C LEU A 3 -70.24 13.07 -57.90
N TRP A 4 -69.82 12.71 -59.12
CA TRP A 4 -68.63 11.91 -59.38
C TRP A 4 -67.34 12.58 -58.93
N THR A 5 -67.23 13.92 -59.05
CA THR A 5 -66.08 14.66 -58.54
C THR A 5 -66.00 14.57 -57.01
N VAL A 6 -67.14 14.68 -56.32
CA VAL A 6 -67.20 14.57 -54.86
C VAL A 6 -66.82 13.17 -54.39
N VAL A 7 -67.37 12.13 -55.04
CA VAL A 7 -67.04 10.73 -54.74
C VAL A 7 -65.54 10.46 -54.93
N GLY A 8 -64.94 10.95 -56.02
CA GLY A 8 -63.50 10.82 -56.25
C GLY A 8 -62.65 11.48 -55.16
N ALA A 9 -63.06 12.67 -54.70
CA ALA A 9 -62.37 13.39 -53.62
C ALA A 9 -62.47 12.64 -52.27
N VAL A 10 -63.65 12.11 -51.93
CA VAL A 10 -63.84 11.28 -50.72
C VAL A 10 -62.96 10.03 -50.78
N GLN A 11 -62.94 9.33 -51.91
CA GLN A 11 -62.13 8.12 -52.05
C GLN A 11 -60.61 8.42 -52.02
N ALA A 12 -60.19 9.60 -52.48
CA ALA A 12 -58.81 10.05 -52.34
C ALA A 12 -58.46 10.35 -50.87
N LEU A 13 -59.40 10.99 -50.15
CA LEU A 13 -59.26 11.25 -48.72
C LEU A 13 -59.17 9.95 -47.91
N GLU A 14 -60.02 8.96 -48.19
CA GLU A 14 -59.99 7.64 -47.54
C GLU A 14 -58.63 6.95 -47.70
N ARG A 15 -58.08 6.94 -48.92
CA ARG A 15 -56.74 6.38 -49.19
C ARG A 15 -55.65 7.17 -48.45
N SER A 16 -55.77 8.49 -48.40
CA SER A 16 -54.85 9.33 -47.63
C SER A 16 -54.91 9.00 -46.14
N VAL A 17 -56.11 8.89 -45.54
CA VAL A 17 -56.29 8.54 -44.13
C VAL A 17 -55.69 7.16 -43.83
N ALA A 18 -55.91 6.16 -44.68
CA ALA A 18 -55.31 4.83 -44.51
C ALA A 18 -53.76 4.87 -44.54
N ALA A 19 -53.18 5.67 -45.44
CA ALA A 19 -51.73 5.86 -45.52
C ALA A 19 -51.18 6.57 -44.27
N HIS A 20 -51.89 7.59 -43.76
CA HIS A 20 -51.52 8.28 -42.54
C HIS A 20 -51.63 7.38 -41.30
N ALA A 21 -52.67 6.55 -41.20
CA ALA A 21 -52.82 5.58 -40.10
C ALA A 21 -51.66 4.57 -40.08
N SER A 22 -51.28 4.04 -41.25
CA SER A 22 -50.14 3.12 -41.39
C SER A 22 -48.82 3.79 -40.99
N ARG A 23 -48.64 5.07 -41.37
CA ARG A 23 -47.46 5.85 -40.98
C ARG A 23 -47.43 6.13 -39.48
N LEU A 24 -48.56 6.46 -38.86
CA LEU A 24 -48.66 6.70 -37.42
C LEU A 24 -48.30 5.45 -36.63
N LEU A 25 -48.85 4.28 -37.01
CA LEU A 25 -48.51 3.01 -36.36
C LEU A 25 -47.01 2.68 -36.45
N SER A 26 -46.38 2.92 -37.61
CA SER A 26 -44.93 2.73 -37.77
C SER A 26 -44.10 3.69 -36.90
N LEU A 27 -44.55 4.94 -36.76
CA LEU A 27 -43.89 5.93 -35.92
C LEU A 27 -44.06 5.59 -34.44
N GLU A 28 -45.25 5.18 -34.01
CA GLU A 28 -45.54 4.76 -32.65
C GLU A 28 -44.68 3.57 -32.22
N HIS A 29 -44.58 2.54 -33.08
CA HIS A 29 -43.71 1.40 -32.81
C HIS A 29 -42.24 1.80 -32.69
N ARG A 30 -41.77 2.69 -33.57
CA ARG A 30 -40.39 3.18 -33.54
C ARG A 30 -40.12 4.03 -32.30
N ALA A 31 -41.06 4.90 -31.93
CA ALA A 31 -40.98 5.74 -30.73
C ALA A 31 -40.89 4.88 -29.48
N GLY A 32 -41.75 3.86 -29.34
CA GLY A 32 -41.69 2.92 -28.22
C GLY A 32 -40.37 2.13 -28.18
N SER A 33 -39.82 1.74 -29.34
CA SER A 33 -38.50 1.10 -29.39
C SER A 33 -37.37 2.04 -28.94
N THR A 34 -37.41 3.31 -29.35
CA THR A 34 -36.42 4.31 -28.93
C THR A 34 -36.54 4.67 -27.46
N GLU A 35 -37.76 4.75 -26.92
CA GLU A 35 -38.02 4.98 -25.50
C GLU A 35 -37.46 3.83 -24.64
N LYS A 36 -37.67 2.58 -25.06
CA LYS A 36 -37.05 1.43 -24.38
C LYS A 36 -35.53 1.52 -24.36
N LYS A 37 -34.91 1.88 -25.48
CA LYS A 37 -33.45 2.08 -25.55
C LYS A 37 -32.99 3.22 -24.63
N HIS A 38 -33.76 4.29 -24.53
CA HIS A 38 -33.48 5.41 -23.63
C HIS A 38 -33.48 4.94 -22.16
N LEU A 39 -34.49 4.18 -21.74
CA LEU A 39 -34.57 3.63 -20.39
C LEU A 39 -33.39 2.70 -20.06
N GLU A 40 -32.96 1.86 -21.01
CA GLU A 40 -31.75 1.03 -20.84
C GLU A 40 -30.48 1.89 -20.71
N CYS A 41 -30.37 2.98 -21.48
CA CYS A 41 -29.27 3.93 -21.33
C CYS A 41 -29.26 4.62 -19.96
N GLU A 42 -30.42 5.07 -19.46
CA GLU A 42 -30.57 5.66 -18.13
C GLU A 42 -30.16 4.67 -17.04
N LYS A 43 -30.57 3.40 -17.17
CA LYS A 43 -30.17 2.34 -16.25
C LYS A 43 -28.64 2.18 -16.20
N VAL A 44 -27.99 2.05 -17.36
CA VAL A 44 -26.52 1.93 -17.45
C VAL A 44 -25.84 3.18 -16.89
N MET A 45 -26.40 4.37 -17.13
CA MET A 45 -25.89 5.62 -16.56
C MET A 45 -25.98 5.63 -15.03
N GLY A 46 -27.08 5.13 -14.46
CA GLY A 46 -27.23 4.95 -13.02
C GLY A 46 -26.21 3.97 -12.42
N GLU A 47 -25.98 2.84 -13.07
CA GLU A 47 -24.96 1.85 -12.67
C GLU A 47 -23.53 2.43 -12.75
N LEU A 48 -23.24 3.25 -13.77
CA LEU A 48 -21.98 3.96 -13.85
C LEU A 48 -21.83 4.98 -12.72
N GLY A 49 -22.91 5.72 -12.42
CA GLY A 49 -22.96 6.68 -11.31
C GLY A 49 -22.64 6.04 -9.96
N SER A 50 -23.28 4.92 -9.63
CA SER A 50 -23.02 4.21 -8.37
C SER A 50 -21.59 3.67 -8.28
N ARG A 51 -21.02 3.18 -9.38
CA ARG A 51 -19.62 2.74 -9.45
C ARG A 51 -18.64 3.89 -9.27
N LEU A 52 -18.94 5.07 -9.83
CA LEU A 52 -18.14 6.27 -9.63
C LEU A 52 -18.22 6.76 -8.18
N GLU A 53 -19.40 6.77 -7.58
CA GLU A 53 -19.60 7.16 -6.19
C GLU A 53 -18.83 6.27 -5.21
N SER A 54 -18.85 4.94 -5.45
CA SER A 54 -18.05 3.99 -4.67
C SER A 54 -16.54 4.25 -4.79
N LYS A 55 -16.04 4.53 -6.00
CA LYS A 55 -14.64 4.90 -6.21
C LYS A 55 -14.29 6.23 -5.55
N TRP A 56 -15.18 7.21 -5.63
CA TRP A 56 -15.02 8.52 -5.00
C TRP A 56 -14.90 8.40 -3.48
N THR A 57 -15.78 7.59 -2.87
CA THR A 57 -15.72 7.27 -1.44
C THR A 57 -14.39 6.60 -1.07
N ALA A 58 -13.92 5.63 -1.86
CA ALA A 58 -12.66 4.95 -1.60
C ALA A 58 -11.45 5.91 -1.71
N LEU A 59 -11.45 6.83 -2.68
CA LEU A 59 -10.43 7.87 -2.80
C LEU A 59 -10.46 8.85 -1.62
N GLY A 60 -11.65 9.25 -1.16
CA GLY A 60 -11.82 10.08 0.03
C GLY A 60 -11.20 9.44 1.27
N ASN A 61 -11.46 8.14 1.49
CA ASN A 61 -10.84 7.39 2.59
C ASN A 61 -9.31 7.34 2.45
N LEU A 62 -8.78 7.09 1.25
CA LEU A 62 -7.34 7.04 1.03
C LEU A 62 -6.65 8.39 1.34
N VAL A 63 -7.27 9.51 0.96
CA VAL A 63 -6.79 10.85 1.29
C VAL A 63 -6.78 11.08 2.81
N GLN A 64 -7.82 10.63 3.52
CA GLN A 64 -7.88 10.72 4.97
C GLN A 64 -6.76 9.91 5.64
N GLU A 65 -6.55 8.67 5.22
CA GLU A 65 -5.49 7.80 5.73
C GLU A 65 -4.11 8.39 5.45
N TYR A 66 -3.87 8.91 4.25
CA TYR A 66 -2.63 9.60 3.93
C TYR A 66 -2.36 10.78 4.88
N GLY A 67 -3.39 11.60 5.17
CA GLY A 67 -3.27 12.71 6.13
C GLY A 67 -3.02 12.25 7.58
N GLN A 68 -3.46 11.05 7.97
CA GLN A 68 -3.10 10.47 9.26
C GLN A 68 -1.65 9.99 9.27
N LEU A 69 -1.20 9.30 8.22
CA LEU A 69 0.19 8.86 8.10
C LEU A 69 1.16 10.06 8.10
N GLN A 70 0.82 11.14 7.39
CA GLN A 70 1.63 12.35 7.37
C GLN A 70 1.81 12.95 8.77
N ARG A 71 0.73 13.05 9.57
CA ARG A 71 0.81 13.51 10.96
C ARG A 71 1.64 12.58 11.85
N ARG A 72 1.52 11.26 11.68
CA ARG A 72 2.36 10.30 12.42
C ARG A 72 3.84 10.46 12.08
N LEU A 73 4.15 10.69 10.81
CA LEU A 73 5.52 10.92 10.34
C LEU A 73 6.08 12.23 10.88
N GLU A 74 5.32 13.31 10.83
CA GLU A 74 5.68 14.60 11.43
C GLU A 74 5.92 14.47 12.94
N ASN A 75 5.06 13.73 13.66
CA ASN A 75 5.26 13.45 15.08
C ASN A 75 6.56 12.68 15.33
N MET A 76 6.87 11.66 14.53
CA MET A 76 8.14 10.92 14.62
C MET A 76 9.35 11.82 14.34
N GLU A 77 9.27 12.66 13.31
CA GLU A 77 10.32 13.62 12.97
C GLU A 77 10.57 14.61 14.11
N ASN A 78 9.51 15.13 14.73
CA ASN A 78 9.61 16.00 15.89
C ASN A 78 10.23 15.31 17.10
N LEU A 79 9.91 14.02 17.35
CA LEU A 79 10.55 13.23 18.41
C LEU A 79 12.06 13.06 18.19
N LEU A 80 12.46 12.78 16.94
CA LEU A 80 13.86 12.62 16.55
C LEU A 80 14.62 13.96 16.65
N LYS A 81 14.07 15.05 16.10
CA LYS A 81 14.67 16.39 16.12
C LYS A 81 14.89 16.92 17.53
N ASN A 82 13.92 16.71 18.42
CA ASN A 82 14.02 17.16 19.81
C ASN A 82 14.97 16.31 20.65
N SER A 83 15.65 15.31 20.06
CA SER A 83 16.46 14.33 20.80
C SER A 83 15.69 13.69 21.96
N ASN A 84 14.36 13.67 21.87
CA ASN A 84 13.44 12.94 22.74
C ASN A 84 13.48 11.43 22.40
N LEU A 85 14.64 10.97 21.93
CA LEU A 85 15.03 9.58 21.83
C LEU A 85 14.95 8.88 23.19
N TRP A 86 14.83 9.60 24.31
CA TRP A 86 14.58 8.99 25.61
C TRP A 86 13.16 8.41 25.76
N ILE A 87 12.20 8.82 24.93
CA ILE A 87 10.89 8.14 24.81
C ILE A 87 11.03 6.86 23.97
N LEU A 88 12.00 6.83 23.05
CA LEU A 88 12.44 5.62 22.33
C LEU A 88 13.46 4.80 23.13
N ARG A 89 14.08 5.37 24.18
CA ARG A 89 14.83 4.62 25.18
C ARG A 89 13.79 3.92 26.02
N LEU A 90 13.94 2.61 26.15
CA LEU A 90 13.34 1.94 27.30
C LEU A 90 13.82 2.66 28.56
N PRO A 91 12.94 2.95 29.54
CA PRO A 91 13.37 3.55 30.79
C PRO A 91 14.46 2.67 31.43
N PRO A 92 15.59 3.23 31.87
CA PRO A 92 16.45 2.54 32.82
C PRO A 92 15.62 2.34 34.08
N ARG A 93 15.60 1.11 34.61
CA ARG A 93 14.96 0.81 35.89
C ARG A 93 15.42 1.83 36.93
N GLU A 94 14.47 2.39 37.69
CA GLU A 94 14.75 3.21 38.87
C GLU A 94 15.81 2.53 39.75
N GLU A 95 16.95 3.19 39.90
CA GLU A 95 17.80 3.04 41.07
C GLU A 95 17.74 4.35 41.86
N VAL A 96 17.22 4.28 43.09
CA VAL A 96 17.62 5.16 44.21
C VAL A 96 17.42 4.38 45.53
N PRO A 97 18.29 4.50 46.55
CA PRO A 97 19.75 4.60 46.50
C PRO A 97 20.39 3.51 47.38
N LYS A 98 21.50 2.91 46.93
CA LYS A 98 22.57 2.48 47.84
C LYS A 98 23.86 2.39 47.06
N ALA A 99 24.79 3.26 47.41
CA ALA A 99 26.18 3.14 47.01
C ALA A 99 26.74 1.73 47.32
N PRO A 100 27.88 1.33 46.74
CA PRO A 100 28.44 1.70 45.44
C PRO A 100 28.52 0.50 44.48
N MET A 101 28.33 0.78 43.20
CA MET A 101 28.82 0.02 42.03
C MET A 101 28.82 -1.51 42.15
N LEU A 102 27.74 -2.17 41.72
CA LEU A 102 27.86 -3.48 41.08
C LEU A 102 26.65 -3.76 40.18
N GLN A 103 26.92 -3.86 38.88
CA GLN A 103 26.20 -4.58 37.82
C GLN A 103 24.81 -5.14 38.18
N LYS A 104 23.76 -4.68 37.49
CA LYS A 104 22.65 -5.57 37.14
C LYS A 104 21.93 -5.18 35.85
N ASP A 105 22.36 -5.85 34.79
CA ASP A 105 21.67 -5.98 33.53
C ASP A 105 20.32 -6.71 33.67
N THR A 106 19.44 -6.45 32.69
CA THR A 106 18.21 -7.19 32.36
C THR A 106 16.96 -6.83 33.18
N ALA A 107 16.25 -5.79 32.75
CA ALA A 107 14.85 -5.57 33.12
C ALA A 107 13.98 -5.75 31.86
N GLY A 108 13.35 -6.92 31.74
CA GLY A 108 12.21 -7.10 30.85
C GLY A 108 10.98 -6.36 31.39
N PHE A 109 10.10 -5.92 30.50
CA PHE A 109 8.81 -5.32 30.83
C PHE A 109 8.00 -6.21 31.79
N SER A 110 7.24 -5.60 32.71
CA SER A 110 6.29 -6.35 33.54
C SER A 110 5.06 -6.79 32.72
N THR A 111 4.37 -7.84 33.15
CA THR A 111 3.18 -8.39 32.46
C THR A 111 2.08 -7.34 32.26
N GLN A 112 1.91 -6.41 33.21
CA GLN A 112 0.91 -5.36 33.18
C GLN A 112 1.21 -4.27 32.12
N GLU A 113 2.50 -3.98 31.89
CA GLU A 113 2.94 -2.99 30.91
C GLU A 113 2.84 -3.55 29.48
N TRP A 114 3.06 -4.86 29.31
CA TRP A 114 2.88 -5.58 28.03
C TRP A 114 1.46 -5.49 27.48
N GLU A 115 0.44 -5.59 28.34
CA GLU A 115 -0.97 -5.57 27.95
C GLU A 115 -1.46 -4.18 27.52
N ASN A 116 -0.84 -3.12 28.02
CA ASN A 116 -1.20 -1.73 27.72
C ASN A 116 -0.56 -1.18 26.43
N LEU A 117 0.31 -1.96 25.76
CA LEU A 117 0.95 -1.53 24.52
C LEU A 117 0.02 -1.67 23.31
N GLU A 118 0.05 -0.66 22.45
CA GLU A 118 -0.59 -0.71 21.14
C GLU A 118 0.03 -1.84 20.29
N GLU A 119 -0.76 -2.39 19.35
CA GLU A 119 -0.37 -3.57 18.58
C GLU A 119 0.93 -3.38 17.77
N TRP A 120 1.16 -2.16 17.25
CA TRP A 120 2.39 -1.83 16.54
C TRP A 120 3.62 -1.76 17.47
N GLN A 121 3.45 -1.36 18.73
CA GLN A 121 4.54 -1.31 19.71
C GLN A 121 4.92 -2.72 20.16
N ARG A 122 3.93 -3.58 20.40
CA ARG A 122 4.15 -5.00 20.69
C ARG A 122 4.87 -5.70 19.55
N GLU A 123 4.47 -5.44 18.32
CA GLU A 123 5.09 -6.02 17.13
C GLU A 123 6.54 -5.56 16.94
N LEU A 124 6.82 -4.28 17.17
CA LEU A 124 8.19 -3.75 17.14
C LEU A 124 9.06 -4.39 18.25
N CYS A 125 8.53 -4.53 19.46
CA CYS A 125 9.23 -5.18 20.57
C CYS A 125 9.50 -6.66 20.28
N ARG A 126 8.53 -7.41 19.72
CA ARG A 126 8.73 -8.81 19.29
C ARG A 126 9.82 -8.93 18.24
N LYS A 127 9.83 -8.06 17.23
CA LYS A 127 10.86 -8.07 16.17
C LYS A 127 12.25 -7.73 16.69
N MET A 128 12.37 -6.75 17.58
CA MET A 128 13.65 -6.42 18.21
C MET A 128 14.14 -7.55 19.12
N LEU A 129 13.25 -8.18 19.88
CA LEU A 129 13.61 -9.29 20.76
C LEU A 129 14.05 -10.51 19.93
N ALA A 130 13.29 -10.86 18.89
CA ALA A 130 13.64 -11.95 17.98
C ALA A 130 14.98 -11.70 17.26
N GLY A 131 15.21 -10.47 16.79
CA GLY A 131 16.50 -10.09 16.17
C GLY A 131 17.67 -10.16 17.15
N LYS A 132 17.48 -9.75 18.42
CA LYS A 132 18.50 -9.88 19.46
C LYS A 132 18.78 -11.34 19.83
N SER A 133 17.75 -12.18 19.94
CA SER A 133 17.92 -13.62 20.18
C SER A 133 18.68 -14.30 19.04
N GLN A 134 18.39 -13.92 17.80
CA GLN A 134 19.11 -14.42 16.62
C GLN A 134 20.58 -13.95 16.61
N ALA A 135 20.83 -12.68 16.96
CA ALA A 135 22.19 -12.13 17.06
C ALA A 135 23.00 -12.78 18.18
N LEU A 136 22.40 -13.03 19.35
CA LEU A 136 23.03 -13.74 20.45
C LEU A 136 23.29 -15.21 20.10
N ALA A 137 22.35 -15.88 19.43
CA ALA A 137 22.56 -17.25 18.94
C ALA A 137 23.70 -17.34 17.91
N LEU A 138 23.86 -16.33 17.06
CA LEU A 138 25.01 -16.24 16.14
C LEU A 138 26.32 -16.00 16.89
N LEU A 139 26.32 -15.13 17.91
CA LEU A 139 27.50 -14.85 18.73
C LEU A 139 27.93 -16.08 19.54
N ASP A 140 26.99 -16.79 20.14
CA ASP A 140 27.25 -18.02 20.89
C ASP A 140 27.78 -19.14 19.98
N ASN A 141 27.29 -19.24 18.74
CA ASN A 141 27.86 -20.16 17.74
C ASN A 141 29.29 -19.77 17.35
N VAL A 142 29.57 -18.48 17.14
CA VAL A 142 30.94 -18.00 16.81
C VAL A 142 31.91 -18.22 17.97
N MET A 143 31.46 -18.09 19.22
CA MET A 143 32.29 -18.34 20.40
C MET A 143 32.46 -19.83 20.73
N SER A 144 31.52 -20.67 20.30
CA SER A 144 31.59 -22.13 20.51
C SER A 144 32.44 -22.86 19.47
N GLU A 145 32.85 -22.19 18.40
CA GLU A 145 33.74 -22.73 17.36
C GLU A 145 35.16 -22.14 17.47
N PRO A 146 36.10 -22.79 18.19
CA PRO A 146 37.45 -22.26 18.45
C PRO A 146 38.32 -22.12 17.19
N ALA A 147 37.90 -22.71 16.05
CA ALA A 147 38.56 -22.56 14.76
C ALA A 147 38.39 -21.17 14.15
N LEU A 148 37.27 -20.47 14.44
CA LEU A 148 37.00 -19.12 13.91
C LEU A 148 37.64 -18.01 14.76
N LEU A 149 37.74 -18.21 16.08
CA LEU A 149 38.42 -17.28 16.99
C LEU A 149 39.93 -17.17 16.70
N SER A 150 40.56 -18.27 16.29
CA SER A 150 41.98 -18.30 15.91
C SER A 150 42.29 -17.44 14.67
N ARG A 151 41.35 -17.33 13.71
CA ARG A 151 41.51 -16.49 12.50
C ARG A 151 41.25 -15.00 12.72
N LEU A 152 40.52 -14.62 13.76
CA LEU A 152 40.23 -13.22 14.07
C LEU A 152 41.30 -12.59 14.98
N GLN A 153 41.95 -13.40 15.83
CA GLN A 153 42.97 -12.96 16.77
C GLN A 153 44.40 -13.11 16.23
N GLY A 154 44.62 -14.01 15.26
CA GLY A 154 45.87 -14.12 14.51
C GLY A 154 45.92 -13.11 13.37
N GLY A 155 46.50 -11.94 13.62
CA GLY A 155 46.88 -11.02 12.55
C GLY A 155 47.95 -11.66 11.66
N GLU A 156 47.53 -12.34 10.60
CA GLU A 156 48.43 -12.71 9.49
C GLU A 156 48.46 -11.54 8.50
N VAL A 157 49.43 -10.65 8.72
CA VAL A 157 50.02 -9.83 7.68
C VAL A 157 50.73 -10.78 6.71
N PRO A 158 50.39 -10.81 5.40
CA PRO A 158 51.27 -11.43 4.43
C PRO A 158 52.43 -10.48 4.18
N CYS A 159 53.53 -10.63 4.94
CA CYS A 159 54.80 -10.01 4.59
C CYS A 159 55.48 -10.86 3.52
N SER A 160 55.65 -10.24 2.36
CA SER A 160 56.58 -10.60 1.29
C SER A 160 58.01 -10.72 1.80
N ASP A 161 58.83 -11.50 1.09
CA ASP A 161 60.13 -11.09 0.53
C ASP A 161 60.70 -12.29 -0.28
N ASN A 162 60.71 -12.18 -1.62
CA ASN A 162 61.88 -11.86 -2.48
C ASN A 162 62.78 -13.10 -2.77
N GLU A 163 63.38 -13.35 -3.92
CA GLU A 163 63.56 -12.69 -5.22
C GLU A 163 64.52 -13.61 -6.01
N ALA A 164 64.29 -13.88 -7.30
CA ALA A 164 65.35 -14.28 -8.23
C ALA A 164 64.91 -14.20 -9.70
N ALA A 165 65.27 -13.10 -10.34
CA ALA A 165 65.81 -12.98 -11.70
C ALA A 165 65.26 -13.88 -12.82
N SER A 166 64.70 -13.29 -13.88
CA SER A 166 65.52 -12.87 -15.04
C SER A 166 64.65 -12.40 -16.22
N LYS A 167 64.75 -11.10 -16.52
CA LYS A 167 64.96 -10.50 -17.86
C LYS A 167 64.28 -11.12 -19.10
N GLY A 168 63.39 -10.35 -19.73
CA GLY A 168 63.08 -10.46 -21.15
C GLY A 168 61.69 -9.96 -21.57
N ILE A 169 61.61 -8.70 -22.02
CA ILE A 169 60.58 -8.19 -22.97
C ILE A 169 61.18 -8.49 -24.37
N PRO A 170 60.44 -8.93 -25.43
CA PRO A 170 59.42 -8.07 -26.03
C PRO A 170 58.22 -8.68 -26.79
N GLU A 171 57.21 -7.80 -26.88
CA GLU A 171 56.30 -7.47 -28.00
C GLU A 171 55.46 -8.55 -28.68
N ASP A 172 54.14 -8.36 -28.52
CA ASP A 172 53.06 -8.69 -29.43
C ASP A 172 53.25 -7.98 -30.79
N PRO A 173 52.83 -8.59 -31.91
CA PRO A 173 51.41 -8.45 -32.28
C PRO A 173 50.71 -9.75 -32.74
#